data_AF-A0A0H5PAW6-F1
#
_entry.id   AF-A0A0H5PAW6-F1
#
_cell.length_a   1.000
_cell.length_b   1.000
_cell.length_c   1.000
_cell.angle_alpha   90.00
_cell.angle_beta   90.00
_cell.angle_gamma   90.00
#
_symmetry.space_group_name_H-M   'P 1'
#
loop_
_entity.id
_entity.type
_entity.pdbx_description
1 polymer ?
#
loop_
_entity_poly.entity_id
_entity_poly.type
_entity_poly.pdbx_seq_one_letter_code
_entity_poly.pdbx_strand_id
1 'polypeptide(L)'
;MPPKSRQGHRPHSVEKRTRRHEALFAPAEWALVAAAAATVGLKPGAFIAKAAVGAARAFAAQRNGSAVRTSGQVEILIAEVRELRRLLGNVAGNVNDVAKHANSTGELGQNADAVLAYTRKINGRIDTWLVEQLRHGAL
;
A
#
# COMPACT_ATOMS: atom_id res chain seq x y z
N MET A 1 39.13 -3.95 16.37
CA MET A 1 38.70 -4.01 14.96
C MET A 1 37.24 -4.42 14.92
N PRO A 2 36.32 -3.64 14.30
CA PRO A 2 34.93 -4.05 14.23
C PRO A 2 34.75 -5.21 13.24
N PRO A 3 33.85 -6.17 13.51
CA PRO A 3 33.69 -7.37 12.71
C PRO A 3 33.19 -7.03 11.30
N LYS A 4 33.81 -7.65 10.30
CA LYS A 4 33.48 -7.52 8.88
C LYS A 4 32.11 -8.18 8.66
N SER A 5 31.02 -7.41 8.76
CA SER A 5 29.68 -7.90 8.43
C SER A 5 29.72 -8.51 7.03
N ARG A 6 29.16 -9.73 6.87
CA ARG A 6 29.01 -10.39 5.55
C ARG A 6 27.98 -9.61 4.74
N GLN A 7 28.38 -8.44 4.22
CA GLN A 7 27.56 -7.65 3.34
C GLN A 7 27.30 -8.46 2.06
N GLY A 8 26.02 -8.76 1.83
CA GLY A 8 25.54 -9.61 0.75
C GLY A 8 25.54 -8.91 -0.61
N HIS A 9 25.43 -9.73 -1.65
CA HIS A 9 25.12 -9.27 -2.99
C HIS A 9 23.59 -9.16 -3.16
N ARG A 10 23.13 -8.28 -4.05
CA ARG A 10 21.71 -8.27 -4.44
C ARG A 10 21.37 -9.57 -5.19
N PRO A 11 20.10 -10.04 -5.16
CA PRO A 11 19.69 -11.24 -5.87
C PRO A 11 20.13 -11.27 -7.33
N HIS A 12 20.43 -12.47 -7.82
CA HIS A 12 20.70 -12.71 -9.23
C HIS A 12 19.49 -12.28 -10.05
N SER A 13 19.74 -11.60 -11.16
CA SER A 13 18.71 -11.34 -12.17
C SER A 13 18.64 -12.54 -13.11
N VAL A 14 17.44 -12.80 -13.65
CA VAL A 14 17.22 -13.84 -14.68
C VAL A 14 18.11 -13.57 -15.90
N GLU A 15 18.23 -12.29 -16.29
CA GLU A 15 19.13 -11.85 -17.35
C GLU A 15 20.48 -11.38 -16.80
N LYS A 16 21.53 -11.53 -17.60
CA LYS A 16 22.87 -11.02 -17.27
C LYS A 16 22.85 -9.49 -17.29
N ARG A 17 23.32 -8.88 -16.21
CA ARG A 17 23.53 -7.42 -16.14
C ARG A 17 24.78 -7.07 -16.96
N THR A 18 24.59 -6.33 -18.06
CA THR A 18 25.66 -5.96 -19.01
C THR A 18 26.11 -4.51 -18.92
N ARG A 19 25.34 -3.64 -18.26
CA ARG A 19 25.61 -2.20 -18.17
C ARG A 19 26.20 -1.84 -16.80
N ARG A 20 27.23 -0.99 -16.80
CA ARG A 20 27.88 -0.41 -15.61
C ARG A 20 27.87 1.12 -15.75
N HIS A 21 27.56 1.79 -14.64
CA HIS A 21 27.66 3.24 -14.50
C HIS A 21 28.40 3.55 -13.21
N GLU A 22 29.14 4.66 -13.23
CA GLU A 22 29.90 5.15 -12.09
C GLU A 22 29.31 6.49 -11.65
N ALA A 23 29.18 6.68 -10.34
CA ALA A 23 28.65 7.88 -9.73
C ALA A 23 29.62 8.31 -8.62
N LEU A 24 29.91 9.61 -8.59
CA LEU A 24 30.71 10.25 -7.55
C LEU A 24 29.78 10.76 -6.45
N PHE A 25 30.20 10.57 -5.20
CA PHE A 25 29.45 10.97 -4.01
C PHE A 25 30.34 11.87 -3.15
N ALA A 26 29.76 12.92 -2.59
CA ALA A 26 30.38 13.65 -1.51
C ALA A 26 30.54 12.74 -0.27
N PRO A 27 31.48 13.03 0.65
CA PRO A 27 31.71 12.18 1.83
C PRO A 27 30.46 11.93 2.68
N ALA A 28 29.62 12.95 2.87
CA ALA A 28 28.37 12.84 3.62
C ALA A 28 27.33 11.94 2.92
N GLU A 29 27.19 12.08 1.60
CA GLU A 29 26.30 11.24 0.79
C GLU A 29 26.75 9.78 0.84
N TRP A 30 28.07 9.55 0.73
CA TRP A 30 28.63 8.21 0.82
C TRP A 30 28.42 7.57 2.20
N ALA A 31 28.56 8.34 3.28
CA ALA A 31 28.29 7.87 4.64
C ALA A 31 26.83 7.44 4.81
N LEU A 32 25.88 8.21 4.28
CA LEU A 32 24.45 7.86 4.28
C LEU A 32 24.18 6.56 3.51
N VAL A 33 24.75 6.44 2.30
CA VAL A 33 24.60 5.22 1.47
C VAL A 33 25.20 4.00 2.16
N ALA A 34 26.38 4.13 2.77
CA ALA A 34 27.03 3.05 3.49
C ALA A 34 26.21 2.58 4.71
N ALA A 35 25.65 3.52 5.47
CA ALA A 35 24.77 3.22 6.59
C ALA A 35 23.49 2.49 6.13
N ALA A 36 22.82 2.99 5.10
CA ALA A 36 21.62 2.36 4.55
C ALA A 36 21.89 0.99 3.91
N ALA A 37 23.07 0.80 3.31
CA ALA A 37 23.48 -0.50 2.80
C ALA A 37 23.69 -1.50 3.95
N ALA A 38 24.29 -1.06 5.05
CA ALA A 38 24.52 -1.88 6.24
C ALA A 38 23.22 -2.33 6.92
N THR A 39 22.21 -1.46 7.03
CA THR A 39 20.90 -1.83 7.62
C THR A 39 20.18 -2.92 6.84
N VAL A 40 20.35 -2.94 5.52
CA VAL A 40 19.74 -3.95 4.62
C VAL A 40 20.68 -5.16 4.39
N GLY A 41 21.87 -5.17 5.01
CA GLY A 41 22.84 -6.26 4.88
C GLY A 41 23.43 -6.40 3.47
N LEU A 42 23.47 -5.32 2.69
CA LEU A 42 23.98 -5.30 1.31
C LEU A 42 25.31 -4.54 1.22
N LYS A 43 26.12 -4.88 0.21
CA LYS A 43 27.25 -4.03 -0.19
C LYS A 43 26.73 -2.69 -0.76
N PRO A 44 27.41 -1.55 -0.55
CA PRO A 44 26.96 -0.25 -1.05
C PRO A 44 26.60 -0.24 -2.55
N GLY A 45 27.43 -0.83 -3.42
CA GLY A 45 27.12 -0.92 -4.85
C GLY A 45 25.87 -1.77 -5.17
N ALA A 46 25.63 -2.84 -4.40
CA ALA A 46 24.43 -3.66 -4.55
C ALA A 46 23.18 -2.92 -4.05
N PHE A 47 23.32 -2.15 -2.96
CA PHE A 47 22.28 -1.27 -2.44
C PHE A 47 21.93 -0.16 -3.43
N ILE A 48 22.91 0.60 -3.93
CA ILE A 48 22.71 1.68 -4.92
C ILE A 48 21.96 1.14 -6.13
N ALA A 49 22.42 0.01 -6.69
CA ALA A 49 21.80 -0.53 -7.87
C ALA A 49 20.38 -1.11 -7.62
N LYS A 50 20.07 -1.53 -6.38
CA LYS A 50 18.70 -1.92 -5.97
C LYS A 50 17.82 -0.67 -5.79
N ALA A 51 18.33 0.34 -5.10
CA ALA A 51 17.65 1.60 -4.82
C ALA A 51 17.33 2.36 -6.11
N ALA A 52 18.28 2.48 -7.04
CA ALA A 52 18.08 3.16 -8.32
C ALA A 52 16.98 2.50 -9.17
N VAL A 53 16.94 1.17 -9.23
CA VAL A 53 15.87 0.45 -9.94
C VAL A 53 14.52 0.62 -9.22
N GLY A 54 14.50 0.59 -7.89
CA GLY A 54 13.30 0.84 -7.10
C GLY A 54 12.74 2.25 -7.32
N ALA A 55 13.60 3.27 -7.28
CA ALA A 55 13.24 4.66 -7.55
C ALA A 55 12.74 4.84 -8.99
N ALA A 56 13.40 4.24 -9.98
CA ALA A 56 12.95 4.29 -11.37
C ALA A 56 11.57 3.63 -11.57
N ARG A 57 11.30 2.50 -10.88
CA ARG A 57 9.97 1.87 -10.89
C ARG A 57 8.90 2.74 -10.26
N ALA A 58 9.18 3.35 -9.11
CA ALA A 58 8.26 4.26 -8.44
C ALA A 58 7.98 5.50 -9.31
N PHE A 59 9.01 6.09 -9.90
CA PHE A 59 8.89 7.23 -10.82
C PHE A 59 8.07 6.87 -12.07
N ALA A 60 8.32 5.71 -12.68
CA ALA A 60 7.53 5.22 -13.81
C ALA A 60 6.07 4.95 -13.43
N ALA A 61 5.82 4.38 -12.25
CA ALA A 61 4.48 4.12 -11.74
C ALA A 61 3.70 5.44 -11.51
N GLN A 62 4.36 6.45 -10.95
CA GLN A 62 3.77 7.76 -10.67
C GLN A 62 3.49 8.54 -11.96
N ARG A 63 4.37 8.45 -12.96
CA ARG A 63 4.25 9.22 -14.22
C ARG A 63 3.28 8.60 -15.22
N ASN A 64 3.12 7.28 -15.21
CA ASN A 64 2.27 6.58 -16.18
C ASN A 64 0.81 6.42 -15.74
N GLY A 65 0.41 6.90 -14.55
CA GLY A 65 -1.00 7.05 -14.13
C GLY A 65 -1.85 5.76 -14.02
N SER A 66 -1.32 4.62 -14.44
CA SER A 66 -1.91 3.30 -14.25
C SER A 66 -0.74 2.36 -14.02
N ALA A 67 -0.54 1.99 -12.76
CA ALA A 67 0.32 0.87 -12.42
C ALA A 67 -0.05 -0.29 -13.35
N VAL A 68 0.93 -0.91 -14.01
CA VAL A 68 0.75 -2.27 -14.53
C VAL A 68 0.59 -3.17 -13.30
N ARG A 69 -0.59 -3.12 -12.69
CA ARG A 69 -1.08 -4.12 -11.76
C ARG A 69 -1.13 -5.39 -12.59
N THR A 70 -0.48 -6.45 -12.13
CA THR A 70 -0.71 -7.77 -12.75
C THR A 70 -2.21 -8.07 -12.69
N SER A 71 -2.75 -8.82 -13.65
CA SER A 71 -4.20 -9.12 -13.71
C SER A 71 -4.75 -9.59 -12.36
N GLY A 72 -3.99 -10.41 -11.63
CA GLY A 72 -4.34 -10.86 -10.27
C GLY A 72 -4.41 -9.74 -9.22
N GLN A 73 -3.56 -8.71 -9.30
CA GLN A 73 -3.64 -7.55 -8.40
C GLN A 73 -4.87 -6.67 -8.70
N VAL A 74 -5.26 -6.55 -9.97
CA VAL A 74 -6.50 -5.85 -10.36
C VAL A 74 -7.72 -6.62 -9.89
N GLU A 75 -7.74 -7.94 -10.04
CA GLU A 75 -8.84 -8.81 -9.63
C GLU A 75 -9.05 -8.78 -8.11
N ILE A 76 -7.98 -8.84 -7.31
CA ILE A 76 -8.05 -8.72 -5.85
C ILE A 76 -8.65 -7.36 -5.46
N LEU A 77 -8.16 -6.27 -6.06
CA LEU A 77 -8.68 -4.93 -5.77
C LEU A 77 -10.15 -4.79 -6.16
N ILE A 78 -10.57 -5.34 -7.30
CA ILE A 78 -11.98 -5.34 -7.74
C ILE A 78 -12.84 -6.17 -6.79
N ALA A 79 -12.36 -7.32 -6.31
CA ALA A 79 -13.08 -8.15 -5.35
C ALA A 79 -13.27 -7.43 -4.01
N GLU A 80 -12.22 -6.77 -3.51
CA GLU A 80 -12.28 -5.97 -2.28
C GLU A 80 -13.25 -4.78 -2.42
N VAL A 81 -13.19 -4.05 -3.54
CA VAL A 81 -14.14 -2.95 -3.83
C VAL A 81 -15.58 -3.46 -3.93
N ARG A 82 -15.82 -4.63 -4.53
CA ARG A 82 -17.15 -5.24 -4.59
C ARG A 82 -17.69 -5.61 -3.22
N GLU A 83 -16.85 -6.16 -2.34
CA GLU A 83 -17.25 -6.49 -0.97
C GLU A 83 -17.56 -5.23 -0.15
N LEU A 84 -16.76 -4.17 -0.28
CA LEU A 84 -17.05 -2.88 0.33
C LEU A 84 -18.38 -2.31 -0.17
N ARG A 85 -18.65 -2.39 -1.49
CA ARG A 85 -19.91 -1.94 -2.07
C ARG A 85 -21.12 -2.73 -1.57
N ARG A 86 -20.96 -4.05 -1.35
CA ARG A 86 -22.00 -4.91 -0.76
C ARG A 86 -22.30 -4.51 0.68
N LEU A 87 -21.26 -4.29 1.49
CA LEU A 87 -21.39 -3.85 2.88
C LEU A 87 -22.09 -2.47 2.98
N LEU A 88 -21.72 -1.53 2.11
CA LEU A 88 -22.39 -0.23 2.01
C LEU A 88 -23.85 -0.37 1.57
N GLY A 89 -24.17 -1.29 0.65
CA GLY A 89 -25.54 -1.59 0.24
C GLY A 89 -26.41 -2.06 1.41
N ASN A 90 -25.88 -2.93 2.27
CA ASN A 90 -26.58 -3.41 3.47
C ASN A 90 -26.81 -2.28 4.49
N VAL A 91 -25.82 -1.41 4.69
CA VAL A 91 -25.97 -0.22 5.55
C VAL A 91 -27.06 0.70 5.02
N ALA A 92 -27.02 1.01 3.72
CA ALA A 92 -28.02 1.87 3.09
C ALA A 92 -29.44 1.29 3.18
N GLY A 93 -29.59 -0.02 2.99
CA GLY A 93 -30.86 -0.72 3.19
C GLY A 93 -31.39 -0.58 4.62
N ASN A 94 -30.55 -0.88 5.61
CA ASN A 94 -30.92 -0.78 7.02
C ASN A 94 -31.28 0.65 7.44
N VAL A 95 -30.54 1.66 6.95
CA VAL A 95 -30.84 3.08 7.20
C VAL A 95 -32.17 3.48 6.56
N ASN A 96 -32.45 3.01 5.34
CA ASN A 96 -33.71 3.27 4.65
C ASN A 96 -34.91 2.65 5.39
N ASP A 97 -34.74 1.47 5.99
CA ASP A 97 -35.80 0.82 6.77
C ASP A 97 -36.06 1.56 8.10
N VAL A 98 -35.01 2.04 8.77
CA VAL A 98 -35.15 2.91 9.95
C VAL A 98 -35.86 4.22 9.59
N ALA A 99 -35.50 4.83 8.45
CA ALA A 99 -36.13 6.06 7.98
C ALA A 99 -37.62 5.84 7.62
N LYS A 100 -37.96 4.75 6.95
CA LYS A 100 -39.35 4.38 6.65
C LYS A 100 -40.16 4.16 7.92
N HIS A 101 -39.60 3.45 8.90
CA HIS A 101 -40.25 3.22 10.19
C HIS A 101 -40.48 4.54 10.94
N ALA A 102 -39.47 5.40 10.99
CA ALA A 102 -39.58 6.71 11.63
C ALA A 102 -40.62 7.60 10.93
N ASN A 103 -40.67 7.58 9.59
CA ASN A 103 -41.65 8.34 8.83
C ASN A 103 -43.09 7.80 8.99
N SER A 104 -43.28 6.50 9.26
CA SER A 104 -44.61 5.90 9.44
C SER A 104 -45.13 5.95 10.87
N THR A 105 -44.25 5.98 11.87
CA THR A 105 -44.62 5.91 13.30
C THR A 105 -44.31 7.18 14.09
N GLY A 106 -43.49 8.09 13.54
CA GLY A 106 -42.96 9.26 14.26
C GLY A 106 -41.84 8.93 15.25
N GLU A 107 -41.52 7.65 15.45
CA GLU A 107 -40.51 7.17 16.38
C GLU A 107 -39.39 6.41 15.66
N LEU A 108 -38.15 6.62 16.10
CA LEU A 108 -37.01 5.81 15.65
C LEU A 108 -37.22 4.38 16.16
N GLY A 109 -37.49 3.44 15.26
CA GLY A 109 -37.73 2.04 15.62
C GLY A 109 -36.58 1.43 16.43
N GLN A 110 -36.86 0.38 17.20
CA GLN A 110 -35.95 -0.24 18.18
C GLN A 110 -34.56 -0.63 17.63
N ASN A 111 -34.43 -0.77 16.30
CA ASN A 111 -33.19 -1.17 15.63
C ASN A 111 -32.30 0.02 15.21
N ALA A 112 -32.71 1.28 15.41
CA ALA A 112 -31.97 2.45 14.95
C ALA A 112 -30.53 2.50 15.49
N ASP A 113 -30.33 2.18 16.77
CA ASP A 113 -29.00 2.12 17.39
C ASP A 113 -28.13 0.99 16.84
N ALA A 114 -28.74 -0.16 16.53
CA ALA A 114 -28.03 -1.28 15.92
C ALA A 114 -27.57 -0.95 14.49
N VAL A 115 -28.38 -0.24 13.72
CA VAL A 115 -28.02 0.25 12.38
C VAL A 115 -26.90 1.29 12.45
N LEU A 116 -26.95 2.21 13.41
CA LEU A 116 -25.90 3.20 13.63
C LEU A 116 -24.58 2.55 14.05
N ALA A 117 -24.62 1.54 14.93
CA ALA A 117 -23.44 0.78 15.35
C ALA A 117 -22.82 0.00 14.17
N TYR A 118 -23.65 -0.63 13.34
CA TYR A 118 -23.20 -1.34 12.14
C TYR A 118 -22.58 -0.40 11.11
N THR A 119 -23.17 0.78 10.91
CA THR A 119 -22.66 1.83 10.02
C THR A 119 -21.28 2.32 10.47
N ARG A 120 -21.12 2.64 11.77
CA ARG A 120 -19.82 3.04 12.33
C ARG A 120 -18.76 1.95 12.16
N LYS A 121 -19.13 0.69 12.37
CA LYS A 121 -18.23 -0.46 12.18
C LYS A 121 -17.76 -0.58 10.73
N ILE A 122 -18.63 -0.36 9.75
CA ILE A 122 -18.28 -0.43 8.33
C ILE A 122 -17.39 0.76 7.92
N ASN A 123 -17.71 1.97 8.35
CA ASN A 123 -16.86 3.14 8.10
C ASN A 123 -15.44 2.92 8.65
N GLY A 124 -15.31 2.42 9.88
CA GLY A 124 -13.99 2.10 10.45
C GLY A 124 -13.22 1.04 9.66
N ARG A 125 -13.90 0.06 9.05
CA ARG A 125 -13.25 -0.92 8.16
C ARG A 125 -12.78 -0.28 6.85
N ILE A 126 -13.58 0.61 6.27
CA ILE A 126 -13.22 1.37 5.06
C ILE A 126 -12.01 2.26 5.33
N ASP A 127 -12.02 3.00 6.44
CA ASP A 127 -10.92 3.90 6.81
C ASP A 127 -9.62 3.13 7.05
N THR A 128 -9.68 1.99 7.76
CA THR A 128 -8.53 1.13 8.00
C THR A 128 -7.94 0.63 6.68
N TRP A 129 -8.80 0.17 5.77
CA TRP A 129 -8.38 -0.30 4.44
C TRP A 129 -7.75 0.83 3.61
N LEU A 130 -8.35 2.03 3.58
CA LEU A 130 -7.81 3.20 2.87
C LEU A 130 -6.41 3.57 3.39
N VAL A 131 -6.22 3.59 4.71
CA VAL A 131 -4.92 3.89 5.32
C VAL A 131 -3.87 2.83 4.96
N GLU A 132 -4.26 1.55 4.93
CA GLU A 132 -3.39 0.45 4.53
C GLU A 132 -2.96 0.57 3.06
N GLN A 133 -3.90 0.85 2.15
CA GLN A 133 -3.60 1.05 0.73
C GLN A 133 -2.71 2.27 0.48
N LEU A 134 -2.92 3.39 1.19
CA LEU A 134 -2.07 4.58 1.11
C LEU A 134 -0.66 4.32 1.63
N ARG A 135 -0.49 3.53 2.70
CA ARG A 135 0.85 3.12 3.20
C ARG A 135 1.60 2.23 2.23
N HIS A 136 0.88 1.40 1.48
CA HIS A 136 1.46 0.49 0.50
C HIS A 136 1.63 1.10 -0.90
N GLY A 137 1.25 2.37 -1.10
CA GLY A 137 1.38 3.09 -2.38
C GLY A 137 0.52 2.51 -3.50
N ALA A 138 -0.61 1.88 -3.14
CA ALA A 138 -1.53 1.25 -4.09
C ALA A 138 -2.58 2.22 -4.68
N LEU A 139 -2.68 3.42 -4.09
CA LEU A 139 -3.44 4.60 -4.50
C LEU A 139 -2.50 5.80 -4.53
#